data_AF-A0A9E4YF75-F1
#
_entry.id   AF-A0A9E4YF75-F1
#
_cell.length_a   1.000
_cell.length_b   1.000
_cell.length_c   1.000
_cell.angle_alpha   90.00
_cell.angle_beta   90.00
_cell.angle_gamma   90.00
#
_symmetry.space_group_name_H-M   'P 1'
#
loop_
_entity.id
_entity.type
_entity.pdbx_description
1 polymer ?
#
loop_
_entity_poly.entity_id
_entity_poly.type
_entity_poly.pdbx_seq_one_letter_code
_entity_poly.pdbx_strand_id
1 'polypeptide(L)'
;GDTEALASLQSDIEAALEAAGFAGDDRSYNPHLTLARVRPSIRNGPPPPSGKSAADVLKETPIEPGTFIPVERVSLMRTELHPDGAIHRRLVSIPL
;
A
#
# COMPACT_ATOMS: atom_id res chain seq x y z
N GLY A 1 -11.08 5.50 7.40
CA GLY A 1 -11.06 6.45 6.28
C GLY A 1 -12.23 6.18 5.37
N ASP A 2 -12.36 6.89 4.26
CA ASP A 2 -13.38 6.63 3.23
C ASP A 2 -12.94 5.45 2.34
N THR A 3 -13.13 4.23 2.84
CA THR A 3 -12.65 3.02 2.17
C THR A 3 -13.63 2.49 1.11
N GLU A 4 -14.90 2.87 1.18
CA GLU A 4 -15.92 2.48 0.21
C GLU A 4 -15.71 3.20 -1.13
N ALA A 5 -15.47 4.52 -1.09
CA ALA A 5 -15.16 5.28 -2.31
C ALA A 5 -13.89 4.77 -3.00
N LEU A 6 -12.86 4.41 -2.21
CA LEU A 6 -11.62 3.82 -2.73
C LEU A 6 -11.85 2.45 -3.37
N ALA A 7 -12.71 1.61 -2.77
CA ALA A 7 -13.05 0.31 -3.34
C ALA A 7 -13.83 0.43 -4.66
N SER A 8 -14.76 1.38 -4.75
CA SER A 8 -15.47 1.68 -6.01
C SER A 8 -14.49 2.13 -7.10
N LEU A 9 -13.60 3.09 -6.79
CA LEU A 9 -12.59 3.58 -7.74
C LEU A 9 -11.67 2.45 -8.21
N GLN A 10 -11.23 1.58 -7.32
CA GLN A 10 -10.37 0.46 -7.69
C GLN A 10 -11.09 -0.57 -8.57
N SER A 11 -12.35 -0.89 -8.26
CA SER A 11 -13.19 -1.78 -9.08
C SER A 11 -13.39 -1.23 -10.50
N ASP A 12 -13.67 0.08 -10.64
CA ASP A 12 -13.85 0.73 -11.93
C ASP A 12 -12.55 0.70 -12.77
N ILE A 13 -11.40 0.91 -12.11
CA ILE A 13 -10.08 0.82 -12.77
C ILE A 13 -9.80 -0.61 -13.23
N GLU A 14 -10.07 -1.63 -12.41
CA GLU A 14 -9.86 -3.03 -12.79
C GLU A 14 -10.72 -3.44 -13.99
N ALA A 15 -12.02 -3.12 -13.97
CA ALA A 15 -12.90 -3.41 -15.09
C ALA A 15 -12.43 -2.76 -16.41
N ALA A 16 -11.93 -1.52 -16.35
CA ALA A 16 -11.38 -0.82 -17.51
C ALA A 16 -10.06 -1.46 -18.01
N LEU A 17 -9.20 -1.92 -17.10
CA LEU A 17 -7.96 -2.60 -17.43
C LEU A 17 -8.21 -3.99 -18.04
N GLU A 18 -9.17 -4.74 -17.48
CA GLU A 18 -9.61 -6.03 -18.04
C GLU A 18 -10.16 -5.88 -19.45
N ALA A 19 -11.02 -4.87 -19.68
CA ALA A 19 -11.55 -4.56 -21.01
C ALA A 19 -10.43 -4.17 -22.01
N ALA A 20 -9.32 -3.62 -21.53
CA ALA A 20 -8.14 -3.31 -22.32
C ALA A 20 -7.17 -4.49 -22.50
N GLY A 21 -7.48 -5.66 -21.94
CA GLY A 21 -6.70 -6.90 -22.09
C GLY A 21 -5.63 -7.13 -21.02
N PHE A 22 -5.64 -6.37 -19.92
CA PHE A 22 -4.80 -6.64 -18.76
C PHE A 22 -5.47 -7.66 -17.82
N ALA A 23 -4.69 -8.54 -17.21
CA ALA A 23 -5.22 -9.43 -16.18
C ALA A 23 -5.56 -8.64 -14.90
N GLY A 24 -6.72 -8.92 -14.31
CA GLY A 24 -7.10 -8.42 -12.99
C GLY A 24 -6.23 -9.00 -11.85
N ASP A 25 -6.36 -8.44 -10.66
CA ASP A 25 -5.73 -8.97 -9.44
C ASP A 25 -6.70 -9.94 -8.73
N ASP A 26 -6.27 -11.18 -8.48
CA ASP A 26 -7.09 -12.19 -7.79
C ASP A 26 -7.26 -11.86 -6.29
N ARG A 27 -6.53 -10.89 -5.76
CA ARG A 27 -6.58 -10.51 -4.34
C ARG A 27 -7.67 -9.48 -4.11
N SER A 28 -8.48 -9.73 -3.09
CA SER A 28 -9.44 -8.72 -2.62
C SER A 28 -8.74 -7.40 -2.28
N TYR A 29 -9.30 -6.31 -2.79
CA TYR A 29 -8.81 -4.98 -2.48
C TYR A 29 -8.99 -4.66 -0.99
N ASN A 30 -7.86 -4.39 -0.33
CA ASN A 30 -7.81 -3.97 1.06
C ASN A 30 -7.04 -2.64 1.10
N PRO A 31 -7.70 -1.47 1.07
CA PRO A 31 -7.02 -0.18 1.00
C PRO A 31 -6.14 0.01 2.24
N HIS A 32 -4.82 0.09 2.04
CA HIS A 32 -3.86 0.25 3.12
C HIS A 32 -2.64 1.05 2.67
N LEU A 33 -1.96 1.67 3.63
CA LEU A 33 -0.63 2.25 3.44
C LEU A 33 0.42 1.29 3.98
N THR A 34 1.32 0.81 3.11
CA THR A 34 2.46 0.00 3.57
C THR A 34 3.46 0.91 4.29
N LEU A 35 3.58 0.76 5.61
CA LEU A 35 4.56 1.51 6.42
C LEU A 35 5.91 0.81 6.48
N ALA A 36 5.91 -0.52 6.61
CA ALA A 36 7.12 -1.32 6.71
C ALA A 36 6.86 -2.76 6.22
N ARG A 37 7.93 -3.42 5.77
CA ARG A 37 7.95 -4.87 5.48
C ARG A 37 9.00 -5.54 6.36
N VAL A 38 8.55 -6.38 7.30
CA VAL A 38 9.44 -7.11 8.22
C VAL A 38 9.86 -8.43 7.57
N ARG A 39 11.18 -8.68 7.51
CA ARG A 39 11.72 -9.92 6.93
C ARG A 39 11.36 -11.14 7.80
N PRO A 40 11.04 -12.31 7.22
CA PRO A 40 10.72 -13.52 7.98
C PRO A 40 11.81 -13.93 8.98
N SER A 41 13.09 -13.75 8.64
CA SER A 41 14.22 -14.05 9.53
C SER A 41 14.25 -13.19 10.80
N ILE A 42 13.76 -11.95 10.71
CA ILE A 42 13.62 -11.06 11.87
C ILE A 42 12.37 -11.43 12.67
N ARG A 43 11.28 -11.79 11.98
CA ARG A 43 10.02 -12.21 12.61
C ARG A 43 10.16 -13.49 13.44
N ASN A 44 10.96 -14.44 12.95
CA ASN A 44 11.17 -15.74 13.59
C ASN A 44 12.47 -15.80 14.42
N GLY A 45 13.18 -14.68 14.53
CA GLY A 45 14.41 -14.56 15.31
C GLY A 45 14.14 -14.49 16.82
N PRO A 46 15.20 -14.53 17.65
CA PRO A 46 15.06 -14.31 19.08
C PRO A 46 14.42 -12.94 19.37
N PRO A 47 13.62 -12.82 20.44
CA PRO A 47 12.91 -11.59 20.76
C PRO A 47 13.89 -10.41 20.94
N PRO A 48 13.48 -9.19 20.54
CA PRO A 48 14.33 -8.02 20.70
C PRO A 48 14.59 -7.72 22.19
N PRO A 49 15.70 -7.06 22.54
CA PRO A 49 16.01 -6.70 23.93
C PRO A 49 14.92 -5.88 24.63
N SER A 50 14.13 -5.13 23.86
CA SER A 50 12.98 -4.35 24.33
C SER A 50 11.77 -5.20 24.71
N GLY A 51 11.73 -6.49 24.33
CA GLY A 51 10.57 -7.37 24.49
C GLY A 51 9.38 -7.07 23.56
N LYS A 52 9.42 -5.97 22.81
CA LYS A 52 8.35 -5.54 21.88
C LYS A 52 8.80 -5.66 20.43
N SER A 53 7.99 -6.31 19.60
CA SER A 53 8.22 -6.32 18.16
C SER A 53 7.88 -4.96 17.54
N ALA A 54 8.37 -4.70 16.32
CA ALA A 54 7.98 -3.50 15.56
C ALA A 54 6.45 -3.40 15.37
N ALA A 55 5.76 -4.54 15.24
CA ALA A 55 4.31 -4.57 15.12
C ALA A 55 3.62 -4.15 16.42
N ASP A 56 4.17 -4.51 17.59
CA ASP A 56 3.61 -4.11 18.89
C ASP A 56 3.75 -2.61 19.10
N VAL A 57 4.93 -2.05 18.79
CA VAL A 57 5.17 -0.61 18.84
C VAL A 57 4.19 0.14 17.92
N LEU A 58 4.00 -0.33 16.68
CA LEU A 58 3.07 0.31 15.73
C LEU A 58 1.62 0.25 16.20
N LYS A 59 1.17 -0.84 16.83
CA LYS A 59 -0.19 -0.97 17.38
C LYS A 59 -0.44 -0.02 18.55
N GLU A 60 0.57 0.22 19.37
CA GLU A 60 0.50 1.13 20.52
C GLU A 60 0.70 2.60 20.12
N THR A 61 1.22 2.87 18.92
CA THR A 61 1.47 4.23 18.43
C THR A 61 0.13 4.90 18.11
N PRO A 62 -0.25 5.99 18.81
CA PRO A 62 -1.48 6.69 18.52
C PRO A 62 -1.41 7.35 17.15
N ILE A 63 -2.52 7.32 16.42
CA ILE A 63 -2.69 8.14 15.23
C ILE A 63 -3.14 9.52 15.71
N GLU A 64 -2.48 10.58 15.23
CA GLU A 64 -2.86 11.95 15.59
C GLU A 64 -4.32 12.22 15.20
N PRO A 65 -5.16 12.70 16.13
CA PRO A 65 -6.53 13.10 15.81
C PRO A 65 -6.55 14.14 14.69
N GLY A 66 -7.45 13.97 13.72
CA GLY A 66 -7.55 14.86 12.57
C GLY A 66 -6.58 14.56 11.43
N THR A 67 -5.80 13.47 11.50
CA THR A 67 -5.03 12.99 10.34
C THR A 67 -5.97 12.72 9.18
N PHE A 68 -5.84 13.54 8.13
CA PHE A 68 -6.60 13.44 6.90
C PHE A 68 -5.66 13.53 5.71
N ILE A 69 -5.82 12.61 4.76
CA ILE A 69 -5.04 12.59 3.53
C ILE A 69 -6.02 12.86 2.39
N PRO A 70 -6.03 14.07 1.81
CA PRO A 70 -6.88 14.37 0.66
C PRO A 70 -6.46 13.52 -0.54
N VAL A 71 -7.43 12.94 -1.23
CA VAL A 71 -7.19 12.20 -2.47
C VAL A 71 -7.45 13.15 -3.65
N GLU A 72 -6.38 13.65 -4.26
CA GLU A 72 -6.46 14.66 -5.33
C GLU A 72 -6.21 14.10 -6.72
N ARG A 73 -5.64 12.90 -6.80
CA ARG A 73 -5.11 12.34 -8.06
C ARG A 73 -4.91 10.84 -8.00
N VAL A 74 -5.01 10.21 -9.16
CA VAL A 74 -4.56 8.85 -9.43
C VAL A 74 -3.28 8.93 -10.26
N SER A 75 -2.31 8.05 -9.99
CA SER A 75 -1.03 8.02 -10.73
C SER A 75 -0.77 6.64 -11.30
N LEU A 76 -0.42 6.59 -12.59
CA LEU A 76 0.14 5.38 -13.19
C LEU A 76 1.62 5.31 -12.86
N MET A 77 2.02 4.22 -12.20
CA MET A 77 3.38 4.03 -11.70
C MET A 77 4.06 2.87 -12.43
N ARG A 78 5.33 3.02 -12.77
CA ARG A 78 6.22 1.96 -13.24
C ARG A 78 7.19 1.58 -12.13
N THR A 79 7.34 0.29 -11.90
CA THR A 79 8.36 -0.24 -10.98
C THR A 79 9.42 -0.98 -11.77
N GLU A 80 10.68 -0.65 -11.53
CA GLU A 80 11.85 -1.35 -12.08
C GLU A 80 12.61 -2.01 -10.93
N LEU A 81 12.85 -3.32 -11.04
CA LEU A 81 13.52 -4.09 -9.99
C LEU A 81 15.03 -4.06 -10.21
N HIS A 82 15.76 -3.58 -9.20
CA HIS A 82 17.22 -3.64 -9.15
C HIS A 82 17.69 -4.50 -7.97
N PRO A 83 18.94 -5.01 -8.00
CA PRO A 83 19.52 -5.74 -6.87
C PRO A 83 19.45 -4.96 -5.54
N ASP A 84 19.60 -3.65 -5.59
CA ASP A 84 19.59 -2.77 -4.41
C ASP A 84 18.19 -2.34 -3.97
N GLY A 85 17.16 -2.65 -4.76
CA GLY A 85 15.77 -2.30 -4.45
C GLY A 85 14.92 -1.96 -5.67
N ALA A 86 13.63 -1.74 -5.44
CA ALA A 86 12.71 -1.30 -6.47
C ALA A 86 12.80 0.22 -6.69
N ILE A 87 12.89 0.65 -7.95
CA ILE A 87 12.78 2.05 -8.34
C ILE A 87 11.36 2.29 -8.86
N HIS A 88 10.64 3.20 -8.21
CA HIS A 88 9.28 3.59 -8.61
C HIS A 88 9.32 4.91 -9.37
N ARG A 89 8.74 4.94 -10.57
CA ARG A 89 8.62 6.14 -11.41
C ARG A 89 7.16 6.40 -11.73
N ARG A 90 6.72 7.64 -11.59
CA ARG A 90 5.39 8.07 -12.05
C ARG A 90 5.43 8.31 -13.55
N LEU A 91 4.57 7.62 -14.29
CA LEU A 91 4.41 7.79 -15.73
C LEU A 91 3.42 8.91 -16.04
N VAL A 92 2.27 8.89 -15.37
CA VAL A 92 1.16 9.84 -15.58
C VAL A 92 0.50 10.14 -14.24
N SER A 93 -0.08 11.34 -14.12
CA SER A 93 -0.90 11.79 -12.99
C SER A 93 -2.22 12.33 -13.53
N ILE A 94 -3.34 11.83 -13.04
CA ILE A 94 -4.69 12.24 -13.44
C ILE A 94 -5.38 12.84 -12.20
N PRO A 95 -5.88 14.09 -12.25
CA PRO A 95 -6.62 14.68 -11.14
C PRO A 95 -7.98 13.98 -10.94
N LEU A 96 -8.47 13.97 -9.70
CA LEU A 96 -9.83 13.55 -9.34
C LEU A 96 -10.78 14.74 -9.26
#